data_AF-A0A7X9J2X8-F1
#
_entry.id   AF-A0A7X9J2X8-F1
#
_cell.length_a   1.000
_cell.length_b   1.000
_cell.length_c   1.000
_cell.angle_alpha   90.00
_cell.angle_beta   90.00
_cell.angle_gamma   90.00
#
_symmetry.space_group_name_H-M   'P 1'
#
loop_
_entity.id
_entity.type
_entity.pdbx_description
1 polymer ?
#
loop_
_entity_poly.entity_id
_entity_poly.type
_entity_poly.pdbx_seq_one_letter_code
_entity_poly.pdbx_strand_id
1 'polypeptide(L)'
;MKNLKVGDRVRIVEREQTAADEKEQSYFPHFAGLTGVISKLYPPDEACVEIDRDSLPESNAARHEDIQKQLRTRWLDGLSSDARGKLSEKELSFTLNYSVMVGVKDLEPAGTPAAKKADPEKRLSQSDLDRTEEEFLRQKAEGT
;
A
#
# COMPACT_ATOMS: atom_id res chain seq x y z
N MET A 1 8.69 -21.14 16.93
CA MET A 1 7.52 -20.49 16.32
C MET A 1 7.80 -19.00 16.25
N LYS A 2 7.65 -18.39 15.08
CA LYS A 2 7.76 -16.92 14.94
C LYS A 2 6.53 -16.33 15.63
N ASN A 3 6.70 -15.56 16.71
CA ASN A 3 5.58 -14.86 17.38
C ASN A 3 5.15 -13.66 16.53
N LEU A 4 4.48 -13.92 15.41
CA LEU A 4 3.88 -12.90 14.56
C LEU A 4 2.48 -12.56 15.08
N LYS A 5 2.13 -11.27 15.12
CA LYS A 5 0.80 -10.78 15.49
C LYS A 5 0.21 -9.93 14.38
N VAL A 6 -1.11 -9.74 14.46
CA VAL A 6 -1.83 -8.78 13.62
C VAL A 6 -1.20 -7.39 13.79
N GLY A 7 -0.95 -6.71 12.67
CA GLY A 7 -0.27 -5.41 12.60
C GLY A 7 1.24 -5.49 12.41
N ASP A 8 1.85 -6.68 12.47
CA ASP A 8 3.29 -6.80 12.20
C ASP A 8 3.60 -6.65 10.71
N ARG A 9 4.69 -5.92 10.44
CA ARG A 9 5.33 -5.81 9.13
C ARG A 9 6.06 -7.11 8.80
N VAL A 10 5.71 -7.71 7.68
CA VAL A 10 6.26 -9.00 7.24
C VAL A 10 6.69 -8.97 5.78
N ARG A 11 7.60 -9.89 5.44
CA ARG A 11 8.05 -10.19 4.09
C ARG A 11 7.82 -11.67 3.82
N ILE A 12 7.36 -11.99 2.61
CA ILE A 12 7.21 -13.37 2.17
C ILE A 12 8.59 -13.94 1.80
N VAL A 13 8.94 -15.07 2.40
CA VAL A 13 10.22 -15.76 2.16
C VAL A 13 10.37 -16.16 0.69
N GLU A 14 11.59 -16.09 0.18
CA GLU A 14 11.95 -16.71 -1.09
C GLU A 14 12.41 -18.15 -0.83
N ARG A 15 11.67 -19.12 -1.37
CA ARG A 15 12.02 -20.54 -1.33
C ARG A 15 11.54 -21.27 -2.58
N GLU A 16 12.09 -22.44 -2.81
CA GLU A 16 11.56 -23.32 -3.84
C GLU A 16 10.17 -23.85 -3.45
N GLN A 17 9.29 -23.92 -4.45
CA GLN A 17 7.98 -24.54 -4.30
C GLN A 17 8.17 -26.06 -4.27
N THR A 18 7.67 -26.71 -3.24
CA THR A 18 7.71 -28.17 -3.14
C THR A 18 6.50 -28.80 -3.83
N ALA A 19 6.57 -30.10 -4.15
CA ALA A 19 5.44 -30.84 -4.72
C ALA A 19 4.21 -30.85 -3.80
N ALA A 20 4.41 -30.73 -2.48
CA ALA A 20 3.31 -30.58 -1.53
C ALA A 20 2.65 -29.20 -1.65
N ASP A 21 3.44 -28.13 -1.81
CA ASP A 21 2.90 -26.78 -1.96
C ASP A 21 2.14 -26.60 -3.28
N GLU A 22 2.56 -27.27 -4.35
CA GLU A 22 1.84 -27.25 -5.63
C GLU A 22 0.47 -27.93 -5.51
N LYS A 23 0.42 -29.05 -4.78
CA LYS A 23 -0.82 -29.79 -4.53
C LYS A 23 -1.78 -29.04 -3.60
N GLU A 24 -1.24 -28.41 -2.56
CA GLU A 24 -2.02 -27.70 -1.52
C GLU A 24 -2.25 -26.22 -1.84
N GLN A 25 -1.61 -25.70 -2.90
CA GLN A 25 -1.64 -24.28 -3.28
C GLN A 25 -1.21 -23.35 -2.14
N SER A 26 -0.27 -23.81 -1.30
CA SER A 26 0.12 -23.14 -0.05
C SER A 26 1.29 -22.18 -0.19
N TYR A 27 2.05 -22.25 -1.30
CA TYR A 27 3.14 -21.33 -1.60
C TYR A 27 3.27 -21.09 -3.10
N PHE A 28 3.48 -19.82 -3.47
CA PHE A 28 3.69 -19.40 -4.84
C PHE A 28 4.96 -18.54 -4.95
N PRO A 29 5.95 -18.94 -5.77
CA PRO A 29 7.21 -18.22 -5.91
C PRO A 29 7.04 -16.76 -6.35
N HIS A 30 6.01 -16.43 -7.12
CA HIS A 30 5.77 -15.07 -7.61
C HIS A 30 5.30 -14.10 -6.51
N PHE A 31 5.03 -14.57 -5.30
CA PHE A 31 4.80 -13.73 -4.12
C PHE A 31 6.05 -13.56 -3.25
N ALA A 32 7.14 -14.25 -3.56
CA ALA A 32 8.40 -14.12 -2.83
C ALA A 32 8.88 -12.66 -2.84
N GLY A 33 9.40 -12.20 -1.71
CA GLY A 33 9.97 -10.87 -1.57
C GLY A 33 8.95 -9.74 -1.40
N LEU A 34 7.65 -10.00 -1.58
CA LEU A 34 6.61 -9.00 -1.31
C LEU A 34 6.57 -8.66 0.18
N THR A 35 6.34 -7.38 0.47
CA THR A 35 6.25 -6.87 1.84
C THR A 35 4.84 -6.39 2.14
N GLY A 36 4.43 -6.51 3.40
CA GLY A 36 3.10 -6.09 3.81
C GLY A 36 2.91 -6.10 5.31
N VAL A 37 1.66 -6.00 5.71
CA VAL A 37 1.23 -6.02 7.12
C VAL A 37 0.24 -7.15 7.32
N ILE A 38 0.39 -7.88 8.42
CA ILE A 38 -0.59 -8.93 8.80
C ILE A 38 -1.91 -8.26 9.17
N SER A 39 -2.95 -8.50 8.39
CA SER A 39 -4.31 -8.02 8.68
C SER A 39 -5.07 -9.00 9.57
N LYS A 40 -4.88 -10.31 9.36
CA LYS A 40 -5.56 -11.38 10.12
C LYS A 40 -4.67 -12.61 10.26
N LEU A 41 -4.87 -13.35 11.34
CA LEU A 41 -4.27 -14.67 11.58
C LEU A 41 -5.39 -15.71 11.67
N TYR A 42 -5.19 -16.84 11.00
CA TYR A 42 -6.13 -17.95 10.91
C TYR A 42 -5.48 -19.22 11.48
N PRO A 43 -6.15 -19.94 12.40
CA PRO A 43 -5.67 -21.25 12.85
C PRO A 43 -5.78 -22.29 11.70
N PRO A 44 -4.85 -23.25 11.58
CA PRO A 44 -3.73 -23.52 12.49
C PRO A 44 -2.48 -22.64 12.27
N ASP A 45 -2.15 -22.24 11.04
CA ASP A 45 -0.89 -21.57 10.71
C ASP A 45 -0.95 -20.68 9.47
N GLU A 46 -2.10 -20.06 9.20
CA GLU A 46 -2.30 -19.14 8.06
C GLU A 46 -2.35 -17.68 8.50
N ALA A 47 -1.90 -16.79 7.63
CA ALA A 47 -1.92 -15.35 7.82
C ALA A 47 -2.42 -14.66 6.55
N CYS A 48 -3.31 -13.69 6.72
CA CYS A 48 -3.67 -12.77 5.65
C CYS A 48 -2.77 -11.54 5.75
N VAL A 49 -2.02 -11.28 4.68
CA VAL A 49 -1.09 -10.16 4.59
C VAL A 49 -1.60 -9.17 3.56
N GLU A 50 -1.78 -7.93 3.98
CA GLU A 50 -2.04 -6.81 3.08
C GLU A 50 -0.70 -6.33 2.52
N ILE A 51 -0.51 -6.53 1.23
CA ILE A 51 0.73 -6.26 0.51
C ILE A 51 0.84 -4.76 0.19
N ASP A 52 2.02 -4.21 0.42
CA ASP A 52 2.36 -2.84 0.05
C ASP A 52 2.37 -2.72 -1.48
N ARG A 53 1.65 -1.74 -2.04
CA ARG A 53 1.59 -1.53 -3.51
C ARG A 53 2.98 -1.31 -4.11
N ASP A 54 3.88 -0.67 -3.37
CA ASP A 54 5.26 -0.40 -3.79
C ASP A 54 6.13 -1.65 -3.90
N SER A 55 5.69 -2.76 -3.28
CA SER A 55 6.39 -4.05 -3.37
C SER A 55 5.91 -4.89 -4.57
N LEU A 56 4.79 -4.53 -5.19
CA LEU A 56 4.24 -5.27 -6.32
C LEU A 56 5.09 -5.05 -7.58
N PRO A 57 5.27 -6.08 -8.42
CA PRO A 57 5.79 -5.91 -9.76
C PRO A 57 4.94 -4.92 -10.57
N GLU A 58 5.58 -4.14 -11.45
CA GLU A 58 4.93 -3.07 -12.23
C GLU A 58 3.68 -3.55 -12.97
N SER A 59 3.73 -4.73 -13.59
CA SER A 59 2.57 -5.32 -14.29
C SER A 59 1.38 -5.57 -13.36
N ASN A 60 1.65 -6.04 -12.14
CA ASN A 60 0.62 -6.37 -11.16
C ASN A 60 0.07 -5.09 -10.52
N ALA A 61 0.94 -4.12 -10.24
CA ALA A 61 0.55 -2.81 -9.76
C ALA A 61 -0.37 -2.11 -10.77
N ALA A 62 0.00 -2.07 -12.05
CA ALA A 62 -0.80 -1.48 -13.13
C ALA A 62 -2.19 -2.15 -13.25
N ARG A 63 -2.23 -3.49 -13.22
CA ARG A 63 -3.49 -4.23 -13.25
C ARG A 63 -4.37 -3.96 -12.04
N HIS A 64 -3.77 -3.85 -10.85
CA HIS A 64 -4.49 -3.47 -9.63
C HIS A 64 -5.10 -2.08 -9.73
N GLU A 65 -4.36 -1.11 -10.28
CA GLU A 65 -4.89 0.25 -10.51
C GLU A 65 -6.08 0.26 -11.47
N ASP A 66 -5.98 -0.48 -12.57
CA ASP A 66 -7.03 -0.56 -13.59
C ASP A 66 -8.31 -1.14 -13.00
N ILE A 67 -8.20 -2.25 -12.27
CA ILE A 67 -9.33 -2.87 -11.56
C ILE A 67 -9.94 -1.90 -10.53
N GLN A 68 -9.11 -1.17 -9.78
CA GLN A 68 -9.59 -0.18 -8.82
C GLN A 68 -10.36 0.95 -9.50
N LYS A 69 -9.86 1.45 -10.64
CA LYS A 69 -10.55 2.48 -11.44
C LYS A 69 -11.89 1.97 -11.94
N GLN A 70 -11.93 0.77 -12.53
CA GLN A 70 -13.16 0.17 -13.05
C GLN A 70 -14.22 -0.03 -11.95
N LEU A 71 -13.81 -0.56 -10.80
CA LEU A 71 -14.70 -0.76 -9.66
C LEU A 71 -15.19 0.55 -9.07
N ARG A 72 -14.31 1.55 -8.95
CA ARG A 72 -14.68 2.90 -8.50
C ARG A 72 -15.70 3.53 -9.46
N THR A 73 -15.47 3.46 -10.76
CA THR A 73 -16.41 3.98 -11.77
C THR A 73 -17.76 3.28 -11.66
N ARG A 74 -17.77 1.94 -11.64
CA ARG A 74 -19.01 1.16 -11.49
C ARG A 74 -19.75 1.48 -10.20
N TRP A 75 -19.02 1.65 -9.09
CA TRP A 75 -19.60 2.01 -7.80
C TRP A 75 -20.23 3.40 -7.84
N LEU A 76 -19.51 4.40 -8.36
CA LEU A 76 -20.05 5.75 -8.52
C LEU A 76 -21.26 5.75 -9.45
N ASP A 77 -21.21 5.06 -10.59
CA ASP A 77 -22.30 4.92 -11.57
C ASP A 77 -23.55 4.24 -11.02
N GLY A 78 -23.40 3.42 -9.98
CA GLY A 78 -24.53 2.88 -9.22
C GLY A 78 -25.20 3.88 -8.26
N LEU A 79 -24.55 5.01 -7.93
CA LEU A 79 -25.08 6.03 -7.03
C LEU A 79 -25.85 7.12 -7.79
N SER A 80 -27.00 7.53 -7.25
CA SER A 80 -27.72 8.71 -7.73
C SER A 80 -26.92 10.00 -7.49
N SER A 81 -27.21 11.06 -8.23
CA SER A 81 -26.56 12.36 -8.08
C SER A 81 -26.68 12.93 -6.66
N ASP A 82 -27.84 12.77 -6.03
CA ASP A 82 -28.10 13.16 -4.64
C ASP A 82 -27.27 12.34 -3.63
N ALA A 83 -27.12 11.03 -3.87
CA ALA A 83 -26.31 10.17 -3.02
C ALA A 83 -24.81 10.48 -3.15
N ARG A 84 -24.33 10.76 -4.37
CA ARG A 84 -22.93 11.16 -4.61
C ARG A 84 -22.56 12.47 -3.90
N GLY A 85 -23.47 13.46 -3.91
CA GLY A 85 -23.25 14.76 -3.27
C GLY A 85 -23.19 14.73 -1.74
N LYS A 86 -23.63 13.64 -1.11
CA LYS A 86 -23.62 13.45 0.35
C LYS A 86 -22.36 12.78 0.87
N LEU A 87 -21.55 12.18 0.00
CA LEU A 87 -20.32 11.50 0.38
C LEU A 87 -19.20 12.51 0.58
N SER A 88 -18.47 12.38 1.68
CA SER A 88 -17.21 13.09 1.90
C SER A 88 -16.12 12.60 0.95
N GLU A 89 -15.05 13.37 0.79
CA GLU A 89 -13.90 12.98 -0.04
C GLU A 89 -13.26 11.66 0.41
N LYS A 90 -13.26 11.41 1.73
CA LYS A 90 -12.80 10.13 2.30
C LYS A 90 -13.73 8.98 1.94
N GLU A 91 -15.03 9.19 1.92
CA GLU A 91 -16.00 8.16 1.52
C GLU A 91 -15.98 7.92 0.02
N LEU A 92 -15.69 8.94 -0.79
CA LEU A 92 -15.41 8.83 -2.22
C LEU A 92 -14.06 8.13 -2.51
N SER A 93 -13.18 8.01 -1.51
CA SER A 93 -11.92 7.29 -1.68
C SER A 93 -12.17 5.79 -1.77
N PHE A 94 -12.01 5.26 -2.98
CA PHE A 94 -12.10 3.84 -3.25
C PHE A 94 -10.68 3.27 -3.37
N THR A 95 -10.25 2.51 -2.38
CA THR A 95 -8.93 1.88 -2.31
C THR A 95 -9.08 0.37 -2.19
N LEU A 96 -8.47 -0.37 -3.11
CA LEU A 96 -8.43 -1.83 -3.02
C LEU A 96 -7.16 -2.26 -2.31
N ASN A 97 -7.33 -3.09 -1.28
CA ASN A 97 -6.22 -3.77 -0.63
C ASN A 97 -5.82 -4.98 -1.48
N TYR A 98 -4.52 -5.18 -1.67
CA TYR A 98 -3.99 -6.41 -2.25
C TYR A 98 -3.67 -7.37 -1.11
N SER A 99 -4.61 -8.25 -0.77
CA SER A 99 -4.46 -9.19 0.35
C SER A 99 -4.14 -10.59 -0.15
N VAL A 100 -3.13 -11.23 0.43
CA VAL A 100 -2.71 -12.59 0.10
C VAL A 100 -2.75 -13.46 1.35
N MET A 101 -3.26 -14.69 1.20
CA MET A 101 -3.21 -15.71 2.25
C MET A 101 -1.90 -16.50 2.11
N VAL A 102 -1.15 -16.61 3.21
CA VAL A 102 0.16 -17.29 3.23
C VAL A 102 0.35 -18.03 4.54
N GLY A 103 1.15 -19.09 4.52
CA GLY A 103 1.54 -19.81 5.73
C GLY A 103 2.45 -18.96 6.62
N VAL A 104 2.24 -19.00 7.94
CA VAL A 104 3.07 -18.30 8.94
C VAL A 104 4.53 -18.75 8.88
N LYS A 105 4.80 -20.00 8.44
CA LYS A 105 6.14 -20.53 8.19
C LYS A 105 6.91 -19.70 7.15
N ASP A 106 6.19 -19.17 6.15
CA ASP A 106 6.71 -18.48 4.98
C ASP A 106 6.79 -16.95 5.17
N LEU A 107 6.64 -16.48 6.43
CA LEU A 107 6.73 -15.07 6.77
C LEU A 107 7.98 -14.75 7.59
N GLU A 108 8.64 -13.66 7.24
CA GLU A 108 9.74 -13.08 8.00
C GLU A 108 9.33 -11.71 8.53
N PRO A 109 9.70 -11.34 9.77
CA PRO A 109 9.56 -9.96 10.22
C PRO A 109 10.40 -9.06 9.30
N ALA A 110 9.76 -8.11 8.62
CA ALA A 110 10.46 -7.21 7.70
C ALA A 110 11.14 -6.03 8.42
N GLY A 111 11.05 -5.98 9.76
CA GLY A 111 11.31 -4.77 10.54
C GLY A 111 10.32 -3.67 10.15
N THR A 112 10.26 -2.60 10.93
CA THR A 112 9.76 -1.34 10.37
C THR A 112 10.66 -1.03 9.17
N PRO A 113 10.17 -0.61 7.99
CA PRO A 113 11.08 0.05 7.07
C PRO A 113 11.79 1.09 7.92
N ALA A 114 13.12 1.13 7.87
CA ALA A 114 13.82 2.29 8.37
C ALA A 114 13.05 3.46 7.79
N ALA A 115 12.37 4.22 8.65
CA ALA A 115 11.80 5.49 8.23
C ALA A 115 12.94 6.09 7.43
N LYS A 116 12.75 6.32 6.12
CA LYS A 116 13.68 7.19 5.40
C LYS A 116 13.83 8.33 6.37
N LYS A 117 15.00 8.45 7.01
CA LYS A 117 15.31 9.61 7.83
C LYS A 117 15.04 10.69 6.81
N ALA A 118 13.91 11.40 6.98
CA ALA A 118 13.60 12.51 6.12
C ALA A 118 14.85 13.33 6.22
N ASP A 119 15.58 13.41 5.11
CA ASP A 119 16.89 14.01 5.07
C ASP A 119 16.69 15.41 5.65
N PRO A 120 17.19 15.70 6.87
CA PRO A 120 16.88 16.97 7.51
C PRO A 120 17.45 18.14 6.68
N GLU A 121 18.34 17.86 5.73
CA GLU A 121 18.96 18.83 4.82
C GLU A 121 18.05 19.35 3.70
N LYS A 122 16.79 18.88 3.58
CA LYS A 122 15.84 19.43 2.58
C LYS A 122 14.58 20.07 3.15
N ARG A 123 14.54 20.39 4.45
CA ARG A 123 13.57 21.38 4.94
C ARG A 123 14.12 22.76 4.66
N LEU A 124 13.50 23.46 3.70
CA LEU A 124 13.70 24.89 3.51
C LEU A 124 13.58 25.59 4.86
N SER A 125 14.57 26.42 5.20
CA SER A 125 14.52 27.21 6.43
C SER A 125 13.35 28.19 6.36
N GLN A 126 12.90 28.67 7.52
CA GLN A 126 11.84 29.69 7.56
C GLN A 126 12.19 30.90 6.67
N SER A 127 13.47 31.31 6.67
CA SER A 127 13.95 32.40 5.79
C SER A 127 13.90 32.07 4.29
N ASP A 128 14.01 30.80 3.90
CA ASP A 128 13.84 30.42 2.49
C ASP A 128 12.37 30.44 2.09
N LEU A 129 11.47 30.09 3.00
CA LEU A 129 10.03 30.17 2.79
C LEU A 129 9.59 31.64 2.67
N ASP A 130 10.05 32.50 3.58
CA ASP A 130 9.71 33.92 3.60
C ASP A 130 10.22 34.63 2.33
N ARG A 131 11.45 34.32 1.86
CA ARG A 131 11.99 34.86 0.60
C ARG A 131 11.16 34.40 -0.62
N THR A 132 10.73 33.15 -0.62
CA THR A 132 9.91 32.60 -1.71
C THR A 132 8.51 33.24 -1.73
N GLU A 133 7.95 33.57 -0.56
CA GLU A 133 6.66 34.27 -0.43
C GLU A 133 6.74 35.72 -0.90
N GLU A 134 7.82 36.45 -0.56
CA GLU A 134 8.04 37.82 -1.04
C GLU A 134 8.20 37.89 -2.57
N GLU A 135 8.96 36.96 -3.16
CA GLU A 135 9.13 36.86 -4.61
C GLU A 135 7.79 36.55 -5.32
N PHE A 136 6.98 35.66 -4.74
CA PHE A 136 5.66 35.35 -5.27
C PHE A 136 4.71 36.55 -5.21
N LEU A 137 4.68 37.28 -4.10
CA LEU A 137 3.86 38.49 -3.94
C LEU A 137 4.29 39.60 -4.90
N ARG A 138 5.59 39.75 -5.13
CA ARG A 138 6.13 40.73 -6.08
C ARG A 138 5.77 40.38 -7.52
N GLN A 139 5.90 39.12 -7.91
CA GLN A 139 5.53 38.66 -9.26
C GLN A 139 4.02 38.81 -9.53
N LYS A 140 3.19 38.66 -8.49
CA LYS A 140 1.75 38.93 -8.57
C LYS A 140 1.42 40.42 -8.67
N ALA A 141 2.19 41.30 -8.02
CA ALA A 141 2.01 42.75 -8.07
C ALA A 141 2.48 43.37 -9.41
N GLU A 142 3.48 42.77 -10.06
CA GLU A 142 3.99 43.21 -11.37
C GLU A 142 3.16 42.64 -12.55
N GLY A 143 2.22 41.73 -12.29
CA GLY A 143 1.36 41.06 -13.28
C GLY A 143 -0.06 41.63 -13.43
N THR A 144 -0.31 42.88 -13.04
CA THR A 144 -1.56 43.63 -13.29
C THR A 144 -1.22 44.97 -13.93
#